data_AF-A0A5K3FUC9-F1
#
_entry.id   AF-A0A5K3FUC9-F1
#
_cell.length_a   1.000
_cell.length_b   1.000
_cell.length_c   1.000
_cell.angle_alpha   90.00
_cell.angle_beta   90.00
_cell.angle_gamma   90.00
#
_symmetry.space_group_name_H-M   'P 1'
#
loop_
_entity.id
_entity.type
_entity.pdbx_description
1 polymer ?
#
loop_
_entity_poly.entity_id
_entity_poly.type
_entity_poly.pdbx_seq_one_letter_code
_entity_poly.pdbx_strand_id
1 'polypeptide(L)'
;MDAGTIFDDRPRAENLPHLLSGINMEYIGETHQALEQELDYQTFLESELKSRVSRGLYSQQDAANLQMLIDLNREHLESLSPITSLEHIFSQITQKISDRAVDLVNFRDNPAFWDRNLSKNVRNCWKTVQRFSYISRVHISNAAEYQMFYYNCDHFVKSLEKKIEVSYNRSRSIDLDYPSVTTNRLNSLMTESLSSFQSMAADVMRLLDKAKHINPVYLRLRPLNRPASGIMLCDYSTKNFSLRTGQHVYVLDNATGSSMATSSAETEESESISVSSCSRCCHHQHPGCANCGQPLSSTTGTTTTTTEITGESAMTTDSNWQESDETPGDVSEVSTTAGSSPESGDESTAHACSHTLCSQREPLMWKVRTLDGSLTVDVPAVTVMINEADEEAISHAYEIYDHFTNMWRESIDIWLTKGVRALTGFFSNLLESKYVRVESQKVFEQLLEEVQRAFPYSDAESGTANLALKELITSLKEKIRRQETRKLNGNAS
;
A
#
# COMPACT_ATOMS: atom_id res chain seq x y z
N MET A 1 4.43 -50.80 -4.38
CA MET A 1 4.03 -51.66 -3.25
C MET A 1 5.05 -51.49 -2.16
N ASP A 2 4.55 -51.48 -0.92
CA ASP A 2 5.16 -51.32 0.41
C ASP A 2 5.79 -49.95 0.72
N ALA A 3 5.13 -49.01 1.41
CA ALA A 3 4.19 -49.07 2.54
C ALA A 3 4.80 -49.71 3.80
N GLY A 4 5.28 -48.84 4.71
CA GLY A 4 5.84 -49.19 6.02
C GLY A 4 5.60 -48.06 7.01
N THR A 5 4.33 -47.96 7.39
CA THR A 5 3.77 -47.41 8.64
C THR A 5 4.76 -47.09 9.78
N ILE A 6 4.84 -45.81 10.15
CA ILE A 6 5.00 -45.40 11.55
C ILE A 6 3.69 -44.70 11.92
N PHE A 7 2.79 -45.47 12.52
CA PHE A 7 1.62 -44.94 13.22
C PHE A 7 2.14 -44.20 14.46
N ASP A 8 2.02 -42.87 14.45
CA ASP A 8 2.06 -42.08 15.69
C ASP A 8 0.62 -42.02 16.22
N ASP A 9 0.35 -42.81 17.25
CA ASP A 9 -0.92 -42.93 17.98
C ASP A 9 -1.18 -41.69 18.85
N ARG A 10 -1.24 -40.51 18.23
CA ARG A 10 -1.87 -39.33 18.84
C ARG A 10 -3.25 -39.18 18.23
N PRO A 11 -4.31 -38.89 19.02
CA PRO A 11 -5.61 -38.61 18.47
C PRO A 11 -5.47 -37.42 17.52
N ARG A 12 -5.48 -37.68 16.21
CA ARG A 12 -5.68 -36.65 15.20
C ARG A 12 -7.08 -36.12 15.47
N ALA A 13 -7.13 -35.03 16.22
CA ALA A 13 -8.36 -34.31 16.47
C ALA A 13 -8.99 -34.03 15.11
N GLU A 14 -10.19 -34.57 14.91
CA GLU A 14 -10.99 -34.40 13.68
C GLU A 14 -11.26 -32.92 13.36
N ASN A 15 -10.87 -32.00 14.25
CA ASN A 15 -10.99 -30.54 14.16
C ASN A 15 -9.65 -29.80 13.92
N LEU A 16 -8.56 -30.49 13.60
CA LEU A 16 -7.31 -29.87 13.12
C LEU A 16 -7.47 -29.14 11.76
N PRO A 17 -8.29 -29.64 10.80
CA PRO A 17 -8.55 -28.94 9.55
C PRO A 17 -9.25 -27.61 9.74
N HIS A 18 -10.14 -27.48 10.74
CA HIS A 18 -10.95 -26.29 10.94
C HIS A 18 -10.16 -25.07 11.41
N LEU A 19 -9.18 -25.25 12.31
CA LEU A 19 -8.34 -24.13 12.77
C LEU A 19 -7.41 -23.63 11.66
N LEU A 20 -6.76 -24.56 10.94
CA LEU A 20 -5.88 -24.22 9.82
C LEU A 20 -6.65 -23.66 8.61
N SER A 21 -7.85 -24.17 8.35
CA SER A 21 -8.73 -23.66 7.29
C SER A 21 -9.21 -22.25 7.60
N GLY A 22 -9.57 -21.95 8.86
CA GLY A 22 -10.00 -20.61 9.25
C GLY A 22 -8.87 -19.59 9.30
N ILE A 23 -7.65 -20.02 9.66
CA ILE A 23 -6.47 -19.14 9.65
C ILE A 23 -6.02 -18.79 8.23
N ASN A 24 -6.28 -19.63 7.23
CA ASN A 24 -5.88 -19.35 5.85
C ASN A 24 -6.75 -18.30 5.12
N MET A 25 -7.88 -17.87 5.69
CA MET A 25 -8.79 -16.85 5.14
C MET A 25 -8.98 -16.93 3.61
N GLU A 26 -9.45 -18.06 3.08
CA GLU A 26 -9.56 -18.24 1.62
C GLU A 26 -10.51 -17.24 0.95
N TYR A 27 -11.54 -16.77 1.66
CA TYR A 27 -12.46 -15.73 1.20
C TYR A 27 -13.21 -15.06 2.37
N ILE A 28 -13.09 -13.74 2.48
CA ILE A 28 -13.64 -12.92 3.57
C ILE A 28 -15.02 -12.31 3.21
N GLY A 29 -15.37 -12.26 1.92
CA GLY A 29 -16.54 -11.53 1.43
C GLY A 29 -16.28 -10.05 1.13
N GLU A 30 -17.27 -9.39 0.52
CA GLU A 30 -17.14 -7.99 0.03
C GLU A 30 -17.89 -6.96 0.89
N THR A 31 -18.72 -7.42 1.84
CA THR A 31 -19.63 -6.54 2.61
C THR A 31 -19.15 -6.27 4.03
N HIS A 32 -19.67 -5.22 4.67
CA HIS A 32 -19.35 -4.94 6.07
C HIS A 32 -19.74 -6.09 6.99
N GLN A 33 -20.92 -6.69 6.77
CA GLN A 33 -21.39 -7.84 7.53
C GLN A 33 -20.51 -9.07 7.35
N ALA A 34 -20.02 -9.35 6.14
CA ALA A 34 -19.13 -10.49 5.90
C ALA A 34 -17.78 -10.29 6.63
N LEU A 35 -17.27 -9.07 6.65
CA LEU A 35 -16.05 -8.72 7.36
C LEU A 35 -16.20 -8.85 8.88
N GLU A 36 -17.34 -8.44 9.43
CA GLU A 36 -17.68 -8.60 10.85
C GLU A 36 -17.78 -10.08 11.24
N GLN A 37 -18.45 -10.90 10.43
CA GLN A 37 -18.52 -12.35 10.62
C GLN A 37 -17.14 -13.01 10.63
N GLU A 38 -16.24 -12.58 9.75
CA GLU A 38 -14.88 -13.10 9.72
C GLU A 38 -14.08 -12.63 10.95
N LEU A 39 -14.26 -11.39 11.41
CA LEU A 39 -13.60 -10.88 12.63
C LEU A 39 -14.05 -11.64 13.88
N ASP A 40 -15.34 -11.93 13.99
CA ASP A 40 -15.92 -12.79 15.03
C ASP A 40 -15.33 -14.19 14.94
N TYR A 41 -15.17 -14.73 13.73
CA TYR A 41 -14.56 -16.04 13.52
C TYR A 41 -13.08 -16.08 13.94
N GLN A 42 -12.27 -15.06 13.61
CA GLN A 42 -10.89 -14.96 14.09
C GLN A 42 -10.83 -14.87 15.63
N THR A 43 -11.80 -14.20 16.26
CA THR A 43 -11.92 -14.12 17.73
C THR A 43 -12.30 -15.45 18.37
N PHE A 44 -13.17 -16.19 17.72
CA PHE A 44 -13.46 -17.57 18.09
C PHE A 44 -12.21 -18.47 17.95
N LEU A 45 -11.46 -18.35 16.85
CA LEU A 45 -10.24 -19.13 16.62
C LEU A 45 -9.16 -18.85 17.67
N GLU A 46 -9.01 -17.59 18.10
CA GLU A 46 -8.10 -17.22 19.20
C GLU A 46 -8.48 -17.93 20.50
N SER A 47 -9.78 -17.91 20.84
CA SER A 47 -10.30 -18.55 22.04
C SER A 47 -10.13 -20.07 22.00
N GLU A 48 -10.38 -20.68 20.84
CA GLU A 48 -10.18 -22.11 20.59
C GLU A 48 -8.70 -22.50 20.65
N LEU A 49 -7.79 -21.66 20.12
CA LEU A 49 -6.35 -21.87 20.24
C LEU A 49 -5.91 -21.87 21.70
N LYS A 50 -6.31 -20.87 22.50
CA LYS A 50 -6.04 -20.80 23.95
C LYS A 50 -6.53 -22.04 24.69
N SER A 51 -7.74 -22.51 24.37
CA SER A 51 -8.32 -23.75 24.92
C SER A 51 -7.51 -25.01 24.57
N ARG A 52 -6.98 -25.10 23.34
CA ARG A 52 -6.17 -26.26 22.92
C ARG A 52 -4.76 -26.25 23.49
N VAL A 53 -4.17 -25.06 23.67
CA VAL A 53 -2.88 -24.88 24.34
C VAL A 53 -2.96 -25.31 25.80
N SER A 54 -4.02 -24.94 26.53
CA SER A 54 -4.21 -25.36 27.92
C SER A 54 -4.41 -26.87 28.08
N ARG A 55 -4.93 -27.54 27.04
CA ARG A 55 -5.03 -29.01 26.94
C ARG A 55 -3.75 -29.71 26.49
N GLY A 56 -2.67 -28.97 26.22
CA GLY A 56 -1.38 -29.53 25.79
C GLY A 56 -1.38 -30.09 24.36
N LEU A 57 -2.32 -29.67 23.51
CA LEU A 57 -2.47 -30.19 22.13
C LEU A 57 -1.52 -29.53 21.12
N TYR A 58 -0.90 -28.40 21.47
CA TYR A 58 0.07 -27.69 20.65
C TYR A 58 1.37 -27.47 21.41
N SER A 59 2.50 -27.49 20.68
CA SER A 59 3.76 -27.01 21.23
C SER A 59 3.68 -25.49 21.44
N GLN A 60 4.49 -24.96 22.36
CA GLN A 60 4.54 -23.52 22.61
C GLN A 60 4.93 -22.71 21.35
N GLN A 61 5.77 -23.29 20.48
CA GLN A 61 6.17 -22.69 19.22
C GLN A 61 5.02 -22.67 18.20
N ASP A 62 4.31 -23.78 18.04
CA ASP A 62 3.19 -23.87 17.09
C ASP A 62 2.05 -22.95 17.51
N ALA A 63 1.77 -22.88 18.81
CA ALA A 63 0.78 -21.97 19.36
C ALA A 63 1.12 -20.49 19.08
N ALA A 64 2.39 -20.10 19.28
CA ALA A 64 2.84 -18.74 18.99
C ALA A 64 2.74 -18.41 17.49
N ASN A 65 3.08 -19.35 16.60
CA ASN A 65 2.96 -19.17 15.16
C ASN A 65 1.49 -19.00 14.73
N LEU A 66 0.59 -19.83 15.26
CA LEU A 66 -0.85 -19.75 14.95
C LEU A 66 -1.47 -18.46 15.49
N GLN A 67 -1.07 -18.02 16.69
CA GLN A 67 -1.51 -16.75 17.27
C GLN A 67 -1.09 -15.57 16.38
N MET A 68 0.17 -15.54 15.94
CA MET A 68 0.67 -14.49 15.05
C MET A 68 -0.11 -14.43 13.73
N LEU A 69 -0.51 -15.57 13.17
CA LEU A 69 -1.35 -15.59 11.96
C LEU A 69 -2.76 -15.05 12.23
N ILE A 70 -3.38 -15.38 13.36
CA ILE A 70 -4.70 -14.85 13.76
C ILE A 70 -4.62 -13.32 13.94
N ASP A 71 -3.56 -12.82 14.58
CA ASP A 71 -3.36 -11.39 14.80
C ASP A 71 -3.16 -10.66 13.46
N LEU A 72 -2.35 -11.22 12.54
CA LEU A 72 -2.16 -10.69 11.20
C LEU A 72 -3.46 -10.68 10.38
N ASN A 73 -4.27 -11.74 10.50
CA ASN A 73 -5.59 -11.80 9.88
C ASN A 73 -6.49 -10.66 10.36
N ARG A 74 -6.54 -10.41 11.67
CA ARG A 74 -7.30 -9.28 12.23
C ARG A 74 -6.82 -7.94 11.71
N GLU A 75 -5.50 -7.73 11.63
CA GLU A 75 -4.94 -6.51 11.05
C GLU A 75 -5.39 -6.30 9.60
N HIS A 76 -5.43 -7.36 8.79
CA HIS A 76 -5.98 -7.32 7.44
C HIS A 76 -7.45 -6.93 7.42
N LEU A 77 -8.29 -7.55 8.27
CA LEU A 77 -9.72 -7.23 8.37
C LEU A 77 -9.93 -5.76 8.79
N GLU A 78 -9.18 -5.28 9.79
CA GLU A 78 -9.22 -3.90 10.23
C GLU A 78 -8.78 -2.91 9.14
N SER A 79 -7.88 -3.32 8.23
CA SER A 79 -7.49 -2.49 7.09
C SER A 79 -8.61 -2.32 6.05
N LEU A 80 -9.50 -3.32 5.92
CA LEU A 80 -10.63 -3.32 4.99
C LEU A 80 -11.88 -2.65 5.58
N SER A 81 -12.03 -2.66 6.91
CA SER A 81 -13.20 -2.13 7.62
C SER A 81 -13.58 -0.69 7.24
N PRO A 82 -12.65 0.27 7.11
CA PRO A 82 -12.98 1.62 6.65
C PRO A 82 -13.64 1.67 5.27
N ILE A 83 -13.28 0.77 4.35
CA ILE A 83 -13.88 0.70 3.01
C ILE A 83 -15.33 0.22 3.13
N THR A 84 -15.55 -0.90 3.82
CA THR A 84 -16.88 -1.50 3.95
C THR A 84 -17.81 -0.67 4.83
N SER A 85 -17.27 0.10 5.78
CA SER A 85 -18.05 1.05 6.60
C SER A 85 -18.80 2.11 5.77
N LEU A 86 -18.39 2.37 4.53
CA LEU A 86 -19.09 3.28 3.62
C LEU A 86 -20.51 2.78 3.29
N GLU A 87 -20.80 1.48 3.43
CA GLU A 87 -22.16 0.91 3.30
C GLU A 87 -23.16 1.61 4.22
N HIS A 88 -22.73 2.00 5.42
CA HIS A 88 -23.56 2.73 6.37
C HIS A 88 -23.97 4.10 5.83
N ILE A 89 -23.06 4.80 5.15
CA ILE A 89 -23.34 6.11 4.54
C ILE A 89 -24.38 5.96 3.42
N PHE A 90 -24.24 4.94 2.57
CA PHE A 90 -25.23 4.68 1.50
C PHE A 90 -26.61 4.31 2.06
N SER A 91 -26.64 3.53 3.14
CA SER A 91 -27.87 3.18 3.84
C SER A 91 -28.56 4.43 4.40
N GLN A 92 -27.80 5.31 5.08
CA GLN A 92 -28.32 6.58 5.59
C GLN A 92 -28.83 7.51 4.48
N ILE A 93 -28.10 7.62 3.36
CA ILE A 93 -28.51 8.45 2.22
C ILE A 93 -29.84 7.94 1.66
N THR A 94 -29.98 6.62 1.51
CA THR A 94 -31.21 6.00 0.99
C THR A 94 -32.40 6.27 1.91
N GLN A 95 -32.22 6.15 3.23
CA GLN A 95 -33.24 6.48 4.22
C GLN A 95 -33.62 7.97 4.14
N LYS A 96 -32.63 8.88 4.15
CA LYS A 96 -32.88 10.33 4.08
C LYS A 96 -33.59 10.76 2.79
N ILE A 97 -33.28 10.12 1.66
CA ILE A 97 -33.99 10.35 0.39
C ILE A 97 -35.46 9.95 0.52
N SER A 98 -35.72 8.78 1.13
CA SER A 98 -37.07 8.24 1.33
C SER A 98 -37.88 9.09 2.30
N ASP A 99 -37.31 9.42 3.46
CA ASP A 99 -37.91 10.29 4.48
C ASP A 99 -38.27 11.64 3.86
N ARG A 100 -37.34 12.26 3.11
CA ARG A 100 -37.59 13.55 2.48
C ARG A 100 -38.71 13.46 1.44
N ALA A 101 -38.80 12.38 0.68
CA ALA A 101 -39.88 12.20 -0.30
C ALA A 101 -41.24 12.10 0.39
N VAL A 102 -41.33 11.35 1.50
CA VAL A 102 -42.54 11.18 2.30
C VAL A 102 -42.93 12.48 3.00
N ASP A 103 -41.98 13.16 3.63
CA ASP A 103 -42.17 14.45 4.30
C ASP A 103 -42.74 15.50 3.34
N LEU A 104 -42.19 15.58 2.12
CA LEU A 104 -42.63 16.56 1.11
C LEU A 104 -44.05 16.29 0.60
N VAL A 105 -44.52 15.04 0.62
CA VAL A 105 -45.90 14.70 0.25
C VAL A 105 -46.86 15.00 1.40
N ASN A 106 -46.42 14.77 2.64
CA ASN A 106 -47.22 14.99 3.84
C ASN A 106 -47.20 16.44 4.34
N PHE A 107 -46.36 17.28 3.76
CA PHE A 107 -46.28 18.69 4.08
C PHE A 107 -47.61 19.38 3.72
N ARG A 108 -48.22 20.03 4.72
CA ARG A 108 -49.50 20.73 4.52
C ARG A 108 -49.25 22.11 3.95
N ASP A 109 -49.35 22.21 2.63
CA ASP A 109 -49.24 23.49 1.94
C ASP A 109 -50.47 24.38 2.17
N ASN A 110 -50.25 25.69 2.26
CA ASN A 110 -51.31 26.69 2.14
C ASN A 110 -52.06 26.46 0.81
N PRO A 111 -53.41 26.46 0.77
CA PRO A 111 -54.17 26.29 -0.48
C PRO A 111 -53.67 27.14 -1.66
N ALA A 112 -53.20 28.37 -1.42
CA ALA A 112 -52.64 29.25 -2.45
C ALA A 112 -51.32 28.76 -3.07
N PHE A 113 -50.63 27.79 -2.46
CA PHE A 113 -49.45 27.14 -3.04
C PHE A 113 -49.78 26.44 -4.36
N TRP A 114 -50.96 25.80 -4.42
CA TRP A 114 -51.40 25.01 -5.56
C TRP A 114 -51.81 25.86 -6.76
N ASP A 115 -51.88 27.19 -6.62
CA ASP A 115 -52.13 28.13 -7.72
C ASP A 115 -50.97 28.13 -8.75
N ARG A 116 -49.79 27.63 -8.37
CA ARG A 116 -48.62 27.50 -9.26
C ARG A 116 -48.30 26.04 -9.57
N ASN A 117 -48.25 25.69 -10.85
CA ASN A 117 -47.79 24.37 -11.27
C ASN A 117 -46.25 24.27 -11.20
N LEU A 118 -45.75 23.61 -10.15
CA LEU A 118 -44.31 23.36 -9.95
C LEU A 118 -43.83 22.00 -10.45
N SER A 119 -44.64 21.21 -11.17
CA SER A 119 -44.26 19.84 -11.58
C SER A 119 -42.94 19.77 -12.35
N LYS A 120 -42.64 20.77 -13.19
CA LYS A 120 -41.35 20.86 -13.90
C LYS A 120 -40.18 21.07 -12.93
N ASN A 121 -40.35 21.93 -11.93
CA ASN A 121 -39.31 22.22 -10.95
C ASN A 121 -39.07 21.02 -10.04
N VAL A 122 -40.13 20.39 -9.53
CA VAL A 122 -40.05 19.14 -8.73
C VAL A 122 -39.29 18.07 -9.51
N ARG A 123 -39.65 17.84 -10.78
CA ARG A 123 -38.95 16.89 -11.65
C ARG A 123 -37.47 17.26 -11.83
N ASN A 124 -37.16 18.54 -12.02
CA ASN A 124 -35.78 18.99 -12.20
C ASN A 124 -34.93 18.83 -10.94
N CYS A 125 -35.49 19.11 -9.75
CA CYS A 125 -34.81 18.91 -8.47
C CYS A 125 -34.44 17.42 -8.28
N TRP A 126 -35.39 16.51 -8.49
CA TRP A 126 -35.14 15.07 -8.41
C TRP A 126 -34.11 14.58 -9.45
N LYS A 127 -34.17 15.11 -10.68
CA LYS A 127 -33.13 14.84 -11.70
C LYS A 127 -31.75 15.28 -11.25
N THR A 128 -31.62 16.41 -10.55
CA THR A 128 -30.33 16.87 -10.02
C THR A 128 -29.80 15.93 -8.93
N VAL A 129 -30.66 15.46 -8.02
CA VAL A 129 -30.28 14.45 -7.01
C VAL A 129 -29.79 13.16 -7.67
N GLN A 130 -30.48 12.69 -8.70
CA GLN A 130 -30.05 11.52 -9.48
C GLN A 130 -28.69 11.73 -10.16
N ARG A 131 -28.42 12.93 -10.69
CA ARG A 131 -27.10 13.27 -11.25
C ARG A 131 -26.01 13.22 -10.20
N PHE A 132 -26.25 13.74 -8.99
CA PHE A 132 -25.27 13.68 -7.90
C PHE A 132 -24.94 12.24 -7.51
N SER A 133 -25.95 11.35 -7.45
CA SER A 133 -25.70 9.92 -7.24
C SER A 133 -24.83 9.31 -8.36
N TYR A 134 -25.09 9.66 -9.63
CA TYR A 134 -24.31 9.15 -10.76
C TYR A 134 -22.85 9.61 -10.71
N ILE A 135 -22.59 10.91 -10.51
CA ILE A 135 -21.22 11.44 -10.49
C ILE A 135 -20.45 11.01 -9.22
N SER A 136 -21.13 10.70 -8.11
CA SER A 136 -20.47 10.10 -6.94
C SER A 136 -19.76 8.79 -7.28
N ARG A 137 -20.23 8.03 -8.28
CA ARG A 137 -19.53 6.82 -8.76
C ARG A 137 -18.14 7.13 -9.31
N VAL A 138 -17.96 8.27 -9.96
CA VAL A 138 -16.65 8.70 -10.48
C VAL A 138 -15.70 8.97 -9.31
N HIS A 139 -16.17 9.67 -8.27
CA HIS A 139 -15.36 9.92 -7.07
C HIS A 139 -15.00 8.63 -6.33
N ILE A 140 -15.92 7.67 -6.24
CA ILE A 140 -15.67 6.34 -5.65
C ILE A 140 -14.61 5.58 -6.45
N SER A 141 -14.72 5.57 -7.79
CA SER A 141 -13.72 4.93 -8.67
C SER A 141 -12.33 5.53 -8.45
N ASN A 142 -12.24 6.86 -8.45
CA ASN A 142 -10.98 7.56 -8.23
C ASN A 142 -10.38 7.27 -6.84
N ALA A 143 -11.21 7.23 -5.79
CA ALA A 143 -10.77 6.90 -4.44
C ALA A 143 -10.25 5.46 -4.34
N ALA A 144 -10.96 4.51 -4.96
CA ALA A 144 -10.55 3.11 -5.02
C ALA A 144 -9.23 2.94 -5.79
N GLU A 145 -9.08 3.59 -6.94
CA GLU A 145 -7.85 3.55 -7.74
C GLU A 145 -6.65 4.16 -6.99
N TYR A 146 -6.86 5.31 -6.33
CA TYR A 146 -5.87 5.97 -5.48
C TYR A 146 -5.41 5.05 -4.34
N GLN A 147 -6.34 4.53 -3.54
CA GLN A 147 -5.98 3.65 -2.41
C GLN A 147 -5.30 2.37 -2.89
N MET A 148 -5.85 1.74 -3.94
CA MET A 148 -5.29 0.53 -4.53
C MET A 148 -3.88 0.75 -5.07
N PHE A 149 -3.57 1.93 -5.61
CA PHE A 149 -2.21 2.25 -6.04
C PHE A 149 -1.22 2.20 -4.87
N TYR A 150 -1.50 2.93 -3.77
CA TYR A 150 -0.62 2.93 -2.60
C TYR A 150 -0.50 1.56 -1.93
N TYR A 151 -1.61 0.82 -1.83
CA TYR A 151 -1.56 -0.57 -1.34
C TYR A 151 -0.62 -1.45 -2.19
N ASN A 152 -0.69 -1.32 -3.51
CA ASN A 152 0.20 -2.07 -4.41
C ASN A 152 1.66 -1.64 -4.28
N CYS A 153 1.93 -0.35 -4.04
CA CYS A 153 3.27 0.15 -3.77
C CYS A 153 3.87 -0.52 -2.52
N ASP A 154 3.17 -0.50 -1.38
CA ASP A 154 3.66 -1.11 -0.14
C ASP A 154 3.87 -2.62 -0.28
N HIS A 155 2.90 -3.30 -0.89
CA HIS A 155 2.98 -4.73 -1.13
C HIS A 155 4.16 -5.06 -2.05
N PHE A 156 4.40 -4.25 -3.08
CA PHE A 156 5.55 -4.41 -3.97
C PHE A 156 6.87 -4.18 -3.24
N VAL A 157 7.00 -3.14 -2.41
CA VAL A 157 8.21 -2.87 -1.62
C VAL A 157 8.51 -4.04 -0.68
N LYS A 158 7.53 -4.55 0.06
CA LYS A 158 7.72 -5.74 0.91
C LYS A 158 8.13 -6.99 0.11
N SER A 159 7.51 -7.18 -1.06
CA SER A 159 7.88 -8.29 -1.97
C SER A 159 9.30 -8.15 -2.47
N LEU A 160 9.72 -6.91 -2.79
CA LEU A 160 11.06 -6.57 -3.23
C LEU A 160 12.08 -6.88 -2.14
N GLU A 161 11.91 -6.36 -0.93
CA GLU A 161 12.78 -6.60 0.24
C GLU A 161 12.97 -8.09 0.51
N LYS A 162 11.89 -8.88 0.49
CA LYS A 162 11.97 -10.34 0.66
C LYS A 162 12.78 -11.00 -0.44
N LYS A 163 12.60 -10.58 -1.69
CA LYS A 163 13.39 -11.10 -2.83
C LYS A 163 14.85 -10.68 -2.75
N ILE A 164 15.16 -9.50 -2.21
CA ILE A 164 16.53 -9.04 -1.93
C ILE A 164 17.20 -9.99 -0.97
N GLU A 165 16.57 -10.23 0.17
CA GLU A 165 17.12 -11.08 1.21
C GLU A 165 17.39 -12.49 0.68
N VAL A 166 16.43 -13.07 -0.05
CA VAL A 166 16.59 -14.39 -0.67
C VAL A 166 17.71 -14.38 -1.71
N SER A 167 17.77 -13.37 -2.59
CA SER A 167 18.80 -13.26 -3.64
C SER A 167 20.19 -13.09 -3.05
N TYR A 168 20.32 -12.25 -2.02
CA TYR A 168 21.57 -11.97 -1.31
C TYR A 168 22.07 -13.21 -0.56
N ASN A 169 21.22 -13.86 0.23
CA ASN A 169 21.56 -15.09 0.96
C ASN A 169 21.93 -16.23 0.00
N ARG A 170 21.19 -16.37 -1.09
CA ARG A 170 21.44 -17.37 -2.13
C ARG A 170 22.75 -17.09 -2.86
N SER A 171 23.09 -15.83 -3.13
CA SER A 171 24.37 -15.45 -3.72
C SER A 171 25.52 -15.71 -2.75
N ARG A 172 25.39 -15.31 -1.48
CA ARG A 172 26.43 -15.48 -0.44
C ARG A 172 26.78 -16.94 -0.18
N SER A 173 25.78 -17.83 -0.14
CA SER A 173 25.95 -19.26 0.13
C SER A 173 26.61 -20.07 -1.00
N ILE A 174 26.87 -19.46 -2.16
CA ILE A 174 27.66 -20.08 -3.23
C ILE A 174 29.12 -20.12 -2.79
N ASP A 175 29.55 -21.27 -2.30
CA ASP A 175 30.95 -21.68 -2.28
C ASP A 175 31.49 -21.64 -3.71
N LEU A 176 32.66 -21.04 -3.93
CA LEU A 176 33.29 -20.91 -5.24
C LEU A 176 34.62 -21.66 -5.32
N ASP A 177 34.95 -22.44 -4.29
CA ASP A 177 36.18 -23.22 -4.25
C ASP A 177 36.09 -24.38 -5.25
N TYR A 178 36.89 -24.29 -6.31
CA TYR A 178 37.00 -25.37 -7.29
C TYR A 178 37.58 -26.62 -6.60
N PRO A 179 36.97 -27.83 -6.74
CA PRO A 179 36.08 -28.27 -7.81
C PRO A 179 34.58 -28.28 -7.44
N SER A 180 34.14 -27.63 -6.36
CA SER A 180 32.81 -27.85 -5.76
C SER A 180 31.64 -27.20 -6.53
N VAL A 181 31.90 -26.21 -7.38
CA VAL A 181 30.88 -25.61 -8.26
C VAL A 181 30.95 -26.22 -9.66
N THR A 182 30.00 -27.09 -9.96
CA THR A 182 29.66 -27.35 -11.36
C THR A 182 29.18 -26.03 -11.97
N THR A 183 29.84 -25.56 -13.02
CA THR A 183 29.46 -24.37 -13.81
C THR A 183 27.96 -24.32 -14.12
N ASN A 184 27.30 -25.48 -14.23
CA ASN A 184 25.85 -25.66 -14.36
C ASN A 184 25.04 -25.06 -13.19
N ARG A 185 25.49 -25.21 -11.94
CA ARG A 185 24.82 -24.64 -10.76
C ARG A 185 24.91 -23.12 -10.78
N LEU A 186 26.09 -22.57 -11.07
CA LEU A 186 26.27 -21.12 -11.18
C LEU A 186 25.42 -20.54 -12.33
N ASN A 187 25.41 -21.20 -13.49
CA ASN A 187 24.59 -20.80 -14.64
C ASN A 187 23.09 -20.83 -14.32
N SER A 188 22.61 -21.88 -13.64
CA SER A 188 21.19 -21.99 -13.25
C SER A 188 20.78 -20.86 -12.31
N LEU A 189 21.64 -20.54 -11.33
CA LEU A 189 21.38 -19.47 -10.37
C LEU A 189 21.38 -18.08 -11.02
N MET A 190 22.34 -17.80 -11.91
CA MET A 190 22.36 -16.54 -12.67
C MET A 190 21.13 -16.38 -13.56
N THR A 191 20.69 -17.47 -14.21
CA THR A 191 19.49 -17.47 -15.06
C THR A 191 18.22 -17.21 -14.26
N GLU A 192 18.07 -17.85 -13.10
CA GLU A 192 16.93 -17.64 -12.21
C GLU A 192 16.92 -16.22 -11.63
N SER A 193 18.08 -15.69 -11.22
CA SER A 193 18.22 -14.33 -10.73
C SER A 193 17.84 -13.30 -11.81
N LEU A 194 18.28 -13.50 -13.06
CA LEU A 194 17.90 -12.64 -14.19
C LEU A 194 16.39 -12.68 -14.46
N SER A 195 15.77 -13.86 -14.46
CA SER A 195 14.33 -13.99 -14.66
C SER A 195 13.53 -13.29 -13.56
N SER A 196 13.96 -13.42 -12.30
CA SER A 196 13.33 -12.74 -11.17
C SER A 196 13.43 -11.22 -11.30
N PHE A 197 14.61 -10.72 -11.69
CA PHE A 197 14.80 -9.29 -11.97
C PHE A 197 13.92 -8.77 -13.08
N GLN A 198 13.83 -9.47 -14.21
CA GLN A 198 13.00 -9.05 -15.34
C GLN A 198 11.52 -8.95 -14.94
N SER A 199 11.04 -9.89 -14.13
CA SER A 199 9.69 -9.84 -13.57
C SER A 199 9.49 -8.60 -12.68
N MET A 200 10.42 -8.33 -11.76
CA MET A 200 10.32 -7.16 -10.87
C MET A 200 10.44 -5.84 -11.63
N ALA A 201 11.33 -5.76 -12.62
CA ALA A 201 11.47 -4.59 -13.47
C ALA A 201 10.15 -4.29 -14.21
N ALA A 202 9.48 -5.31 -14.74
CA ALA A 202 8.18 -5.14 -15.39
C ALA A 202 7.13 -4.59 -14.41
N ASP A 203 7.12 -5.06 -13.16
CA ASP A 203 6.21 -4.55 -12.13
C ASP A 203 6.49 -3.10 -11.74
N VAL A 204 7.76 -2.71 -11.56
CA VAL A 204 8.14 -1.31 -11.28
C VAL A 204 7.74 -0.40 -12.44
N MET A 205 7.99 -0.81 -13.68
CA MET A 205 7.61 -0.03 -14.86
C MET A 205 6.09 0.13 -14.96
N ARG A 206 5.32 -0.91 -14.59
CA ARG A 206 3.86 -0.84 -14.50
C ARG A 206 3.39 0.12 -13.40
N LEU A 207 4.07 0.16 -12.25
CA LEU A 207 3.78 1.13 -11.18
C LEU A 207 4.05 2.57 -11.64
N LEU A 208 5.18 2.82 -12.31
CA LEU A 208 5.51 4.13 -12.87
C LEU A 208 4.50 4.60 -13.92
N ASP A 209 4.02 3.70 -14.78
CA ASP A 209 2.98 4.03 -15.75
C ASP A 209 1.65 4.34 -15.07
N LYS A 210 1.25 3.51 -14.09
CA LYS A 210 0.02 3.71 -13.32
C LYS A 210 0.02 5.03 -12.54
N ALA A 211 1.15 5.41 -11.93
CA ALA A 211 1.26 6.63 -11.12
C ALA A 211 0.84 7.90 -11.88
N LYS A 212 1.13 7.98 -13.19
CA LYS A 212 0.78 9.12 -14.05
C LYS A 212 -0.72 9.30 -14.26
N HIS A 213 -1.51 8.27 -13.95
CA HIS A 213 -2.95 8.23 -14.18
C HIS A 213 -3.73 8.28 -12.86
N ILE A 214 -3.06 8.41 -11.71
CA ILE A 214 -3.71 8.53 -10.41
C ILE A 214 -4.21 9.95 -10.21
N ASN A 215 -5.48 10.07 -9.80
CA ASN A 215 -6.07 11.34 -9.43
C ASN A 215 -5.69 11.71 -7.99
N PRO A 216 -5.27 12.95 -7.70
CA PRO A 216 -4.86 13.38 -6.37
C PRO A 216 -6.06 13.61 -5.44
N VAL A 217 -6.60 12.52 -4.89
CA VAL A 217 -7.80 12.53 -4.05
C VAL A 217 -7.60 13.39 -2.79
N TYR A 218 -6.37 13.44 -2.27
CA TYR A 218 -6.03 14.25 -1.10
C TYR A 218 -6.25 15.77 -1.30
N LEU A 219 -6.18 16.26 -2.55
CA LEU A 219 -6.47 17.67 -2.86
C LEU A 219 -7.95 18.03 -2.70
N ARG A 220 -8.84 17.03 -2.55
CA ARG A 220 -10.25 17.28 -2.16
C ARG A 220 -10.42 17.55 -0.67
N LEU A 221 -9.44 17.15 0.15
CA LEU A 221 -9.51 17.14 1.61
C LEU A 221 -8.64 18.23 2.25
N ARG A 222 -7.62 18.73 1.55
CA ARG A 222 -6.66 19.72 2.05
C ARG A 222 -6.82 21.05 1.33
N PRO A 223 -6.61 22.20 2.00
CA PRO A 223 -6.61 23.51 1.34
C PRO A 223 -5.69 23.53 0.12
N LEU A 224 -6.16 24.12 -0.98
CA LEU A 224 -5.35 24.26 -2.18
C LEU A 224 -4.27 25.34 -1.98
N ASN A 225 -3.01 24.97 -2.22
CA ASN A 225 -1.89 25.93 -2.21
C ASN A 225 -1.83 26.78 -3.49
N ARG A 226 -2.44 26.29 -4.57
CA ARG A 226 -2.53 26.94 -5.87
C ARG A 226 -3.85 26.56 -6.54
N PRO A 227 -4.36 27.36 -7.49
CA PRO A 227 -5.47 26.93 -8.33
C PRO A 227 -5.18 25.56 -8.96
N ALA A 228 -6.13 24.64 -8.83
CA ALA A 228 -6.04 23.29 -9.38
C ALA A 228 -6.88 23.15 -10.65
N SER A 229 -6.37 22.45 -11.65
CA SER A 229 -7.13 22.09 -12.84
C SER A 229 -8.26 21.13 -12.46
N GLY A 230 -9.47 21.39 -12.94
CA GLY A 230 -10.63 20.56 -12.72
C GLY A 230 -11.52 20.47 -13.96
N ILE A 231 -12.46 19.53 -13.90
CA ILE A 231 -13.45 19.30 -14.95
C ILE A 231 -14.83 19.11 -14.31
N MET A 232 -15.84 19.72 -14.93
CA MET A 232 -17.23 19.56 -14.53
C MET A 232 -17.74 18.17 -14.90
N LEU A 233 -18.21 17.41 -13.91
CA LEU A 233 -18.73 16.05 -14.10
C LEU A 233 -20.20 16.02 -14.56
N CYS A 234 -20.92 17.13 -14.44
CA CYS A 234 -22.29 17.26 -14.92
C CYS A 234 -22.64 18.70 -15.28
N ASP A 235 -23.75 18.87 -16.00
CA ASP A 235 -24.31 20.18 -16.28
C ASP A 235 -24.83 20.79 -14.96
N TYR A 236 -24.35 21.99 -14.64
CA TYR A 236 -24.77 22.75 -13.49
C TYR A 236 -25.20 24.15 -13.91
N SER A 237 -26.49 24.45 -13.77
CA SER A 237 -27.08 25.72 -14.21
C SER A 237 -27.93 26.33 -13.12
N THR A 238 -27.69 27.62 -12.91
CA THR A 238 -28.50 28.52 -12.09
C THR A 238 -29.17 29.55 -12.99
N LYS A 239 -29.90 30.50 -12.41
CA LYS A 239 -30.43 31.66 -13.15
C LYS A 239 -29.35 32.58 -13.69
N ASN A 240 -28.17 32.60 -13.05
CA ASN A 240 -27.13 33.58 -13.30
C ASN A 240 -25.99 33.02 -14.16
N PHE A 241 -25.80 31.70 -14.16
CA PHE A 241 -24.73 31.06 -14.91
C PHE A 241 -25.06 29.60 -15.25
N SER A 242 -24.31 29.03 -16.19
CA SER A 242 -24.37 27.61 -16.53
C SER A 242 -22.98 27.09 -16.87
N LEU A 243 -22.62 25.95 -16.31
CA LEU A 243 -21.44 25.18 -16.65
C LEU A 243 -21.88 23.83 -17.23
N ARG A 244 -21.18 23.37 -18.26
CA ARG A 244 -21.50 22.12 -18.96
C ARG A 244 -20.60 20.97 -18.49
N THR A 245 -21.12 19.77 -18.61
CA THR A 245 -20.36 18.53 -18.44
C THR A 245 -19.15 18.54 -19.37
N GLY A 246 -17.98 18.13 -18.86
CA GLY A 246 -16.72 18.13 -19.60
C GLY A 246 -16.05 19.50 -19.73
N GLN A 247 -16.66 20.56 -19.21
CA GLN A 247 -16.04 21.89 -19.21
C GLN A 247 -14.89 21.94 -18.21
N HIS A 248 -13.72 22.35 -18.68
CA HIS A 248 -12.54 22.58 -17.83
C HIS A 248 -12.68 23.87 -17.03
N VAL A 249 -12.24 23.82 -15.77
CA VAL A 249 -12.28 24.92 -14.80
C VAL A 249 -11.01 24.92 -13.95
N TYR A 250 -10.68 26.05 -13.36
CA TYR A 250 -9.73 26.15 -12.26
C TYR A 250 -10.47 26.18 -10.93
N VAL A 251 -10.17 25.23 -10.04
CA VAL A 251 -10.62 25.25 -8.64
C VAL A 251 -9.73 26.23 -7.90
N LEU A 252 -10.31 27.34 -7.43
CA LEU A 252 -9.59 28.39 -6.72
C LEU A 252 -9.55 28.14 -5.22
N ASP A 253 -10.66 27.63 -4.69
CA ASP A 253 -10.84 27.36 -3.26
C ASP A 253 -11.73 26.13 -3.11
N ASN A 254 -11.27 25.16 -2.34
CA ASN A 254 -11.98 23.91 -2.07
C ASN A 254 -12.63 23.88 -0.67
N ALA A 255 -12.67 25.03 0.02
CA ALA A 255 -13.38 25.27 1.27
C ALA A 255 -13.39 24.06 2.21
N THR A 256 -12.21 23.55 2.56
CA THR A 256 -12.08 22.45 3.53
C THR A 256 -12.43 23.00 4.90
N GLY A 257 -13.72 23.00 5.25
CA GLY A 257 -14.25 23.39 6.55
C GLY A 257 -13.51 24.54 7.20
N SER A 258 -13.75 25.78 6.76
CA SER A 258 -13.58 26.91 7.67
C SER A 258 -14.45 26.60 8.89
N SER A 259 -13.82 26.19 9.99
CA SER A 259 -14.33 26.49 11.31
C SER A 259 -14.59 27.99 11.29
N MET A 260 -15.86 28.40 11.45
CA MET A 260 -16.22 29.80 11.50
C MET A 260 -15.49 30.42 12.69
N ALA A 261 -14.41 31.16 12.42
CA ALA A 261 -13.95 32.19 13.33
C ALA A 261 -14.94 33.36 13.26
N THR A 262 -16.13 33.18 13.82
CA THR A 262 -16.94 34.30 14.30
C THR A 262 -16.53 34.58 15.73
N SER A 263 -15.89 35.72 15.91
CA SER A 263 -15.60 36.31 17.21
C SER A 263 -16.89 36.46 18.03
N SER A 264 -17.08 35.58 18.99
CA SER A 264 -17.81 35.87 20.23
C SER A 264 -17.49 34.77 21.22
N ALA A 265 -16.81 35.15 22.29
CA ALA A 265 -16.57 34.32 23.45
C ALA A 265 -17.92 33.89 24.04
N GLU A 266 -18.10 32.59 24.28
CA GLU A 266 -18.26 31.99 25.61
C GLU A 266 -18.56 30.48 25.46
N THR A 267 -17.89 29.74 26.33
CA THR A 267 -17.93 28.32 26.71
C THR A 267 -19.30 27.62 26.59
N GLU A 268 -19.38 26.46 25.93
CA GLU A 268 -19.31 25.11 26.54
C GLU A 268 -19.72 23.99 25.54
N GLU A 269 -19.01 22.87 25.67
CA GLU A 269 -19.27 21.50 25.23
C GLU A 269 -19.95 21.26 23.87
N SER A 270 -19.11 21.03 22.86
CA SER A 270 -19.48 20.30 21.65
C SER A 270 -18.54 19.12 21.51
N GLU A 271 -19.09 17.90 21.48
CA GLU A 271 -18.40 16.67 21.13
C GLU A 271 -17.76 16.81 19.75
N SER A 272 -16.49 17.22 19.73
CA SER A 272 -15.67 17.11 18.55
C SER A 272 -15.41 15.62 18.34
N ILE A 273 -15.94 15.05 17.27
CA ILE A 273 -15.38 13.84 16.68
C ILE A 273 -13.97 14.21 16.21
N SER A 274 -13.02 14.04 17.12
CA SER A 274 -11.59 14.13 16.89
C SER A 274 -11.17 12.85 16.17
N VAL A 275 -11.20 12.88 14.84
CA VAL A 275 -10.49 11.86 14.06
C VAL A 275 -8.99 12.19 14.15
N SER A 276 -8.39 11.85 15.29
CA SER A 276 -7.01 12.17 15.62
C SER A 276 -6.37 11.03 16.41
N SER A 277 -5.96 9.99 15.69
CA SER A 277 -4.77 9.19 16.01
C SER A 277 -4.46 8.27 14.84
N CYS A 278 -3.59 8.73 13.91
CA CYS A 278 -2.99 7.80 12.96
C CYS A 278 -1.91 6.98 13.70
N SER A 279 -2.31 5.91 14.38
CA SER A 279 -1.38 4.95 15.00
C SER A 279 -0.68 4.07 13.94
N ARG A 280 -1.22 3.99 12.72
CA ARG A 280 -0.70 3.13 11.61
C ARG A 280 0.24 3.84 10.62
N CYS A 281 0.40 5.16 10.70
CA CYS A 281 1.26 5.91 9.78
C CYS A 281 2.77 5.76 10.08
N CYS A 282 3.15 4.98 11.10
CA CYS A 282 4.49 4.97 11.65
C CYS A 282 5.49 4.09 10.87
N HIS A 283 5.07 3.33 9.86
CA HIS A 283 5.97 2.39 9.16
C HIS A 283 6.18 2.67 7.68
N HIS A 284 5.23 3.33 6.99
CA HIS A 284 5.39 3.69 5.58
C HIS A 284 4.85 5.10 5.34
N GLN A 285 5.64 5.92 4.64
CA GLN A 285 5.37 7.32 4.35
C GLN A 285 4.19 7.42 3.38
N HIS A 286 2.97 7.50 3.90
CA HIS A 286 1.80 7.74 3.06
C HIS A 286 1.61 9.24 2.79
N PRO A 287 1.56 9.65 1.51
CA PRO A 287 1.22 11.02 1.16
C PRO A 287 -0.23 11.30 1.55
N GLY A 288 -0.43 12.18 2.54
CA GLY A 288 -1.74 12.32 3.21
C GLY A 288 -1.69 12.70 4.69
N CYS A 289 -0.65 12.28 5.41
CA CYS A 289 -0.49 12.52 6.84
C CYS A 289 0.20 13.87 7.13
N ALA A 290 -0.43 14.76 7.91
CA ALA A 290 0.16 16.04 8.33
C ALA A 290 1.39 15.88 9.27
N ASN A 291 1.63 14.69 9.82
CA ASN A 291 2.69 14.38 10.79
C ASN A 291 3.88 13.58 10.22
N CYS A 292 3.87 13.22 8.93
CA CYS A 292 4.75 12.20 8.40
C CYS A 292 5.65 12.76 7.28
N GLY A 293 6.66 13.56 7.64
CA GLY A 293 7.51 14.31 6.69
C GLY A 293 9.02 14.07 6.87
N GLN A 294 9.50 12.84 6.68
CA GLN A 294 10.93 12.53 6.56
C GLN A 294 11.12 11.57 5.38
N PRO A 295 12.13 11.75 4.51
CA PRO A 295 12.42 10.86 3.38
C PRO A 295 12.98 9.50 3.84
N LEU A 296 12.87 8.45 3.00
CA LEU A 296 13.56 7.17 3.21
C LEU A 296 15.07 7.40 3.38
N SER A 297 15.58 7.22 4.59
CA SER A 297 17.02 7.30 4.88
C SER A 297 17.76 6.12 4.27
N SER A 298 18.65 6.40 3.30
CA SER A 298 19.70 5.50 2.86
C SER A 298 20.83 5.49 3.90
N THR A 299 20.78 4.58 4.88
CA THR A 299 21.91 4.39 5.81
C THR A 299 22.64 3.10 5.49
N THR A 300 23.71 3.23 4.71
CA THR A 300 24.78 2.23 4.59
C THR A 300 25.57 2.24 5.90
N GLY A 301 25.11 1.48 6.90
CA GLY A 301 25.75 1.34 8.20
C GLY A 301 26.64 0.10 8.25
N THR A 302 27.94 0.30 8.04
CA THR A 302 28.98 -0.71 8.30
C THR A 302 29.19 -0.80 9.81
N THR A 303 29.03 -1.97 10.42
CA THR A 303 29.49 -2.17 11.81
C THR A 303 30.22 -3.50 11.96
N THR A 304 31.54 -3.40 11.94
CA THR A 304 32.50 -4.37 12.45
C THR A 304 32.30 -4.61 13.95
N THR A 305 32.33 -5.89 14.31
CA THR A 305 32.47 -6.45 15.67
C THR A 305 33.69 -5.92 16.43
N THR A 306 33.53 -5.64 17.73
CA THR A 306 34.41 -6.16 18.81
C THR A 306 33.65 -6.21 20.14
N THR A 307 33.74 -7.37 20.80
CA THR A 307 33.31 -7.72 22.17
C THR A 307 34.06 -6.96 23.27
N GLU A 308 33.39 -6.65 24.40
CA GLU A 308 33.91 -6.92 25.75
C GLU A 308 32.81 -6.91 26.82
N ILE A 309 32.96 -7.80 27.80
CA ILE A 309 32.05 -8.15 28.91
C ILE A 309 32.44 -7.32 30.15
N THR A 310 31.47 -6.86 30.96
CA THR A 310 31.53 -6.88 32.45
C THR A 310 30.28 -6.27 33.14
N GLY A 311 29.68 -7.02 34.09
CA GLY A 311 29.53 -6.59 35.49
C GLY A 311 28.30 -5.80 35.99
N GLU A 312 27.30 -6.54 36.49
CA GLU A 312 26.60 -6.40 37.81
C GLU A 312 25.78 -5.16 38.25
N SER A 313 24.49 -5.45 38.54
CA SER A 313 23.63 -5.09 39.70
C SER A 313 23.41 -3.64 40.19
N ALA A 314 22.14 -3.22 40.27
CA ALA A 314 21.41 -3.09 41.55
C ALA A 314 19.93 -2.70 41.37
N MET A 315 19.11 -3.21 42.30
CA MET A 315 17.65 -3.07 42.45
C MET A 315 17.17 -1.65 42.77
N THR A 316 15.92 -1.35 42.40
CA THR A 316 14.95 -0.66 43.29
C THR A 316 13.53 -1.13 43.01
N THR A 317 12.77 -1.22 44.08
CA THR A 317 11.48 -1.90 44.29
C THR A 317 10.24 -1.00 44.15
N ASP A 318 9.09 -1.67 44.02
CA ASP A 318 7.72 -1.32 44.43
C ASP A 318 6.90 -0.25 43.67
N SER A 319 5.79 -0.68 43.07
CA SER A 319 4.48 -0.64 43.74
C SER A 319 3.32 -1.25 42.90
N ASN A 320 2.84 -2.38 43.41
CA ASN A 320 1.45 -2.85 43.58
C ASN A 320 0.31 -2.35 42.66
N TRP A 321 -0.25 -3.28 41.88
CA TRP A 321 -1.57 -3.22 41.24
C TRP A 321 -2.60 -3.99 42.08
N GLN A 322 -3.80 -3.43 42.27
CA GLN A 322 -4.96 -4.16 42.79
C GLN A 322 -6.11 -4.10 41.77
N GLU A 323 -6.62 -5.28 41.45
CA GLU A 323 -7.82 -5.58 40.67
C GLU A 323 -9.10 -5.07 41.32
N SER A 324 -10.12 -4.79 40.50
CA SER A 324 -11.52 -4.82 40.91
C SER A 324 -12.41 -5.20 39.72
N ASP A 325 -12.75 -6.49 39.74
CA ASP A 325 -13.92 -7.24 39.29
C ASP A 325 -15.14 -6.53 38.64
N GLU A 326 -15.72 -7.27 37.69
CA GLU A 326 -16.97 -7.04 36.98
C GLU A 326 -18.21 -7.35 37.84
N THR A 327 -19.34 -6.68 37.59
CA THR A 327 -20.64 -7.30 37.18
C THR A 327 -21.80 -6.26 37.02
N PRO A 328 -22.89 -6.61 36.30
CA PRO A 328 -23.70 -5.69 35.49
C PRO A 328 -25.11 -5.38 36.05
N GLY A 329 -25.82 -4.41 35.45
CA GLY A 329 -27.24 -4.16 35.76
C GLY A 329 -27.99 -3.23 34.79
N ASP A 330 -28.89 -3.84 34.00
CA ASP A 330 -30.32 -3.53 33.80
C ASP A 330 -30.89 -2.19 33.26
N VAL A 331 -32.13 -2.34 32.78
CA VAL A 331 -32.90 -1.59 31.76
C VAL A 331 -33.87 -0.55 32.33
N SER A 332 -34.25 0.45 31.51
CA SER A 332 -35.43 1.38 31.59
C SER A 332 -35.25 2.60 32.52
N GLU A 333 -35.80 3.81 32.28
CA GLU A 333 -37.15 4.21 31.84
C GLU A 333 -37.19 5.63 31.23
N VAL A 334 -38.25 5.85 30.43
CA VAL A 334 -38.81 7.12 29.95
C VAL A 334 -39.34 7.98 31.11
N SER A 335 -39.21 9.30 31.02
CA SER A 335 -40.07 10.23 31.76
C SER A 335 -40.34 11.52 31.00
N THR A 336 -41.61 11.68 30.62
CA THR A 336 -42.29 12.90 30.16
C THR A 336 -42.74 13.74 31.35
N THR A 337 -42.59 15.06 31.30
CA THR A 337 -43.44 15.98 32.07
C THR A 337 -43.74 17.26 31.28
N ALA A 338 -45.00 17.69 31.38
CA ALA A 338 -45.61 18.81 30.69
C ALA A 338 -45.95 19.94 31.70
N GLY A 339 -46.17 21.16 31.16
CA GLY A 339 -46.79 22.32 31.83
C GLY A 339 -45.79 23.44 32.12
N SER A 340 -46.03 24.74 31.88
CA SER A 340 -47.24 25.51 31.56
C SER A 340 -46.83 26.92 31.08
N SER A 341 -47.66 27.57 30.25
CA SER A 341 -47.61 29.01 29.91
C SER A 341 -48.14 29.90 31.07
N PRO A 342 -48.06 31.26 31.08
CA PRO A 342 -48.69 32.17 30.09
C PRO A 342 -47.94 33.50 29.72
N GLU A 343 -48.34 34.03 28.54
CA GLU A 343 -48.53 35.43 28.05
C GLU A 343 -47.92 36.63 28.84
N SER A 344 -47.37 37.72 28.27
CA SER A 344 -47.77 38.59 27.13
C SER A 344 -46.73 39.72 26.93
N GLY A 345 -46.67 40.34 25.74
CA GLY A 345 -45.97 41.63 25.52
C GLY A 345 -45.58 41.91 24.07
N ASP A 346 -46.37 42.74 23.38
CA ASP A 346 -46.13 43.29 22.04
C ASP A 346 -44.85 44.15 21.96
N GLU A 347 -44.11 44.06 20.85
CA GLU A 347 -43.80 45.20 19.95
C GLU A 347 -42.81 44.80 18.82
N SER A 348 -43.33 44.85 17.60
CA SER A 348 -42.66 45.20 16.33
C SER A 348 -41.18 44.84 16.12
N THR A 349 -40.92 43.75 15.40
CA THR A 349 -39.72 43.61 14.55
C THR A 349 -40.02 42.76 13.33
N ALA A 350 -39.34 43.10 12.23
CA ALA A 350 -39.52 42.60 10.87
C ALA A 350 -39.84 41.09 10.77
N HIS A 351 -40.74 40.74 9.86
CA HIS A 351 -41.01 39.37 9.43
C HIS A 351 -39.72 38.69 8.91
N ALA A 352 -38.92 38.17 9.83
CA ALA A 352 -37.96 37.12 9.56
C ALA A 352 -38.77 35.86 9.27
N CYS A 353 -38.63 35.31 8.06
CA CYS A 353 -39.15 34.02 7.68
C CYS A 353 -38.44 32.92 8.50
N SER A 354 -38.86 32.76 9.75
CA SER A 354 -38.36 31.74 10.67
C SER A 354 -39.30 30.53 10.65
N HIS A 355 -39.46 29.85 9.52
CA HIS A 355 -40.01 28.49 9.49
C HIS A 355 -39.43 27.71 8.30
N THR A 356 -38.47 26.83 8.64
CA THR A 356 -38.03 25.62 7.94
C THR A 356 -37.49 25.76 6.51
N LEU A 357 -36.19 25.50 6.32
CA LEU A 357 -35.64 24.51 5.36
C LEU A 357 -34.11 24.42 5.51
N CYS A 358 -33.63 23.23 5.88
CA CYS A 358 -32.24 22.81 6.08
C CYS A 358 -31.58 23.18 7.43
N SER A 359 -31.88 22.43 8.50
CA SER A 359 -30.98 22.27 9.65
C SER A 359 -29.76 21.37 9.32
N GLN A 360 -29.27 21.46 8.08
CA GLN A 360 -28.15 20.69 7.57
C GLN A 360 -27.01 21.67 7.32
N ARG A 361 -25.79 21.29 7.71
CA ARG A 361 -24.55 21.98 7.33
C ARG A 361 -24.67 22.44 5.87
N GLU A 362 -24.32 23.70 5.61
CA GLU A 362 -24.30 24.23 4.25
C GLU A 362 -23.56 23.25 3.32
N PRO A 363 -24.07 23.03 2.10
CA PRO A 363 -23.43 22.11 1.17
C PRO A 363 -21.97 22.53 0.97
N LEU A 364 -21.05 21.57 0.88
CA LEU A 364 -19.65 21.86 0.58
C LEU A 364 -19.58 22.48 -0.83
N MET A 365 -19.34 23.79 -0.90
CA MET A 365 -19.23 24.55 -2.13
C MET A 365 -17.76 24.83 -2.44
N TRP A 366 -17.39 24.69 -3.71
CA TRP A 366 -16.07 25.04 -4.23
C TRP A 366 -16.16 26.25 -5.13
N LYS A 367 -15.18 27.15 -5.04
CA LYS A 367 -15.06 28.30 -5.92
C LYS A 367 -14.29 27.91 -7.17
N VAL A 368 -14.92 28.02 -8.33
CA VAL A 368 -14.33 27.67 -9.62
C VAL A 368 -14.30 28.86 -10.58
N ARG A 369 -13.30 28.88 -11.46
CA ARG A 369 -13.16 29.84 -12.55
C ARG A 369 -13.06 29.12 -13.88
N THR A 370 -13.75 29.62 -14.88
CA THR A 370 -13.62 29.16 -16.27
C THR A 370 -12.22 29.42 -16.84
N LEU A 371 -11.76 28.61 -17.80
CA LEU A 371 -10.40 28.74 -18.36
C LEU A 371 -10.14 30.11 -19.02
N ASP A 372 -11.17 30.70 -19.62
CA ASP A 372 -11.09 32.03 -20.23
C ASP A 372 -11.15 33.19 -19.21
N GLY A 373 -11.31 32.86 -17.92
CA GLY A 373 -11.41 33.82 -16.83
C GLY A 373 -12.72 34.61 -16.80
N SER A 374 -13.66 34.33 -17.70
CA SER A 374 -14.89 35.12 -17.89
C SER A 374 -15.87 35.00 -16.71
N LEU A 375 -15.83 33.86 -16.02
CA LEU A 375 -16.79 33.49 -14.98
C LEU A 375 -16.07 32.87 -13.78
N THR A 376 -16.30 33.43 -12.59
CA THR A 376 -15.91 32.84 -11.29
C THR A 376 -17.18 32.63 -10.45
N VAL A 377 -17.46 31.40 -10.03
CA VAL A 377 -18.72 31.01 -9.38
C VAL A 377 -18.50 29.89 -8.36
N ASP A 378 -19.44 29.76 -7.42
CA ASP A 378 -19.46 28.66 -6.46
C ASP A 378 -20.34 27.50 -6.97
N VAL A 379 -19.81 26.28 -6.88
CA VAL A 379 -20.47 25.04 -7.32
C VAL A 379 -20.36 23.96 -6.24
N PRO A 380 -21.30 23.02 -6.13
CA PRO A 380 -21.16 21.92 -5.17
C PRO A 380 -19.90 21.10 -5.46
N ALA A 381 -19.11 20.79 -4.45
CA ALA A 381 -17.82 20.10 -4.57
C ALA A 381 -17.91 18.76 -5.34
N VAL A 382 -19.05 18.07 -5.22
CA VAL A 382 -19.32 16.80 -5.92
C VAL A 382 -19.36 16.96 -7.45
N THR A 383 -19.65 18.16 -7.97
CA THR A 383 -19.77 18.43 -9.41
C THR A 383 -18.44 18.59 -10.13
N VAL A 384 -17.33 18.71 -9.38
CA VAL A 384 -16.00 18.97 -9.93
C VAL A 384 -15.07 17.81 -9.60
N MET A 385 -14.38 17.30 -10.61
CA MET A 385 -13.24 16.40 -10.44
C MET A 385 -11.95 17.20 -10.64
N ILE A 386 -10.96 16.98 -9.76
CA ILE A 386 -9.62 17.52 -9.97
C ILE A 386 -8.98 16.70 -11.09
N ASN A 387 -8.49 17.38 -12.12
CA ASN A 387 -7.90 16.80 -13.32
C ASN A 387 -6.44 17.26 -13.42
N GLU A 388 -5.65 16.76 -12.47
CA GLU A 388 -4.19 16.92 -12.37
C GLU A 388 -3.58 15.54 -12.13
N ALA A 389 -2.33 15.35 -12.53
CA ALA A 389 -1.58 14.18 -12.13
C ALA A 389 -1.23 14.28 -10.65
N ASP A 390 -1.23 13.13 -9.97
CA ASP A 390 -0.77 13.05 -8.58
C ASP A 390 0.78 13.04 -8.54
N GLU A 391 1.35 14.22 -8.28
CA GLU A 391 2.80 14.39 -8.14
C GLU A 391 3.38 13.59 -6.96
N GLU A 392 2.61 13.37 -5.89
CA GLU A 392 3.01 12.55 -4.74
C GLU A 392 3.07 11.07 -5.14
N ALA A 393 2.11 10.58 -5.92
CA ALA A 393 2.12 9.22 -6.47
C ALA A 393 3.27 9.01 -7.46
N ILE A 394 3.53 9.98 -8.33
CA ILE A 394 4.64 9.95 -9.29
C ILE A 394 5.99 9.92 -8.56
N SER A 395 6.19 10.82 -7.58
CA SER A 395 7.41 10.86 -6.78
C SER A 395 7.65 9.53 -6.06
N HIS A 396 6.62 9.00 -5.41
CA HIS A 396 6.71 7.74 -4.69
C HIS A 396 7.05 6.54 -5.61
N ALA A 397 6.48 6.49 -6.82
CA ALA A 397 6.84 5.47 -7.80
C ALA A 397 8.31 5.58 -8.26
N TYR A 398 8.84 6.80 -8.38
CA TYR A 398 10.27 7.01 -8.67
C TYR A 398 11.17 6.61 -7.50
N GLU A 399 10.77 6.83 -6.25
CA GLU A 399 11.50 6.35 -5.07
C GLU A 399 11.62 4.82 -5.07
N ILE A 400 10.52 4.13 -5.36
CA ILE A 400 10.51 2.66 -5.51
C ILE A 400 11.42 2.22 -6.65
N TYR A 401 11.38 2.93 -7.79
CA TYR A 401 12.26 2.66 -8.92
C TYR A 401 13.74 2.83 -8.54
N ASP A 402 14.10 3.92 -7.87
CA ASP A 402 15.48 4.16 -7.45
C ASP A 402 15.95 3.08 -6.47
N HIS A 403 15.13 2.74 -5.48
CA HIS A 403 15.39 1.65 -4.54
C HIS A 403 15.64 0.31 -5.26
N PHE A 404 14.78 -0.03 -6.22
CA PHE A 404 14.95 -1.22 -7.07
C PHE A 404 16.26 -1.19 -7.89
N THR A 405 16.59 -0.05 -8.51
CA THR A 405 17.81 0.04 -9.33
C THR A 405 19.09 -0.04 -8.50
N ASN A 406 19.10 0.54 -7.30
CA ASN A 406 20.22 0.46 -6.36
C ASN A 406 20.44 -0.97 -5.89
N MET A 407 19.37 -1.66 -5.48
CA MET A 407 19.40 -3.08 -5.16
C MET A 407 19.98 -3.91 -6.31
N TRP A 408 19.52 -3.67 -7.53
CA TRP A 408 19.95 -4.46 -8.66
C TRP A 408 21.42 -4.23 -9.01
N ARG A 409 21.90 -2.98 -8.86
CA ARG A 409 23.32 -2.65 -9.01
C ARG A 409 24.18 -3.49 -8.05
N GLU A 410 23.82 -3.52 -6.76
CA GLU A 410 24.54 -4.33 -5.77
C GLU A 410 24.52 -5.83 -6.12
N SER A 411 23.38 -6.33 -6.58
CA SER A 411 23.24 -7.73 -7.01
C SER A 411 24.14 -8.05 -8.21
N ILE A 412 24.18 -7.18 -9.21
CA ILE A 412 25.08 -7.31 -10.37
C ILE A 412 26.54 -7.35 -9.91
N ASP A 413 26.95 -6.44 -9.03
CA ASP A 413 28.33 -6.37 -8.56
C ASP A 413 28.76 -7.65 -7.83
N ILE A 414 27.86 -8.25 -7.04
CA ILE A 414 28.07 -9.54 -6.39
C ILE A 414 28.24 -10.65 -7.46
N TRP A 415 27.35 -10.71 -8.45
CA TRP A 415 27.42 -11.73 -9.51
C TRP A 415 28.68 -11.59 -10.35
N LEU A 416 29.08 -10.37 -10.72
CA LEU A 416 30.30 -10.08 -11.45
C LEU A 416 31.53 -10.54 -10.65
N THR A 417 31.62 -10.16 -9.38
CA THR A 417 32.72 -10.57 -8.49
C THR A 417 32.83 -12.09 -8.38
N LYS A 418 31.69 -12.78 -8.23
CA LYS A 418 31.63 -14.24 -8.16
C LYS A 418 32.01 -14.91 -9.48
N GLY A 419 31.55 -14.35 -10.61
CA GLY A 419 31.92 -14.80 -11.95
C GLY A 419 33.42 -14.70 -12.21
N VAL A 420 34.04 -13.56 -11.90
CA VAL A 420 35.49 -13.37 -12.03
C VAL A 420 36.26 -14.36 -11.17
N ARG A 421 35.85 -14.59 -9.92
CA ARG A 421 36.49 -15.56 -9.02
C ARG A 421 36.39 -16.99 -9.54
N ALA A 422 35.21 -17.40 -10.01
CA ALA A 422 35.00 -18.74 -10.57
C ALA A 422 35.88 -18.98 -11.80
N LEU A 423 35.91 -18.02 -12.73
CA LEU A 423 36.72 -18.09 -13.96
C LEU A 423 38.22 -18.05 -13.65
N THR A 424 38.64 -17.23 -12.69
CA THR A 424 40.02 -17.17 -12.20
C THR A 424 40.45 -18.52 -11.65
N GLY A 425 39.66 -19.13 -10.76
CA GLY A 425 39.95 -20.45 -10.21
C GLY A 425 40.02 -21.53 -11.30
N PHE A 426 39.09 -21.51 -12.25
CA PHE A 426 39.09 -22.44 -13.38
C PHE A 426 40.35 -22.30 -14.26
N PHE A 427 40.71 -21.08 -14.66
CA PHE A 427 41.89 -20.85 -15.51
C PHE A 427 43.20 -21.12 -14.77
N SER A 428 43.32 -20.78 -13.49
CA SER A 428 44.49 -21.12 -12.67
C SER A 428 44.70 -22.63 -12.59
N ASN A 429 43.64 -23.41 -12.36
CA ASN A 429 43.73 -24.87 -12.37
C ASN A 429 44.17 -25.44 -13.73
N LEU A 430 43.71 -24.86 -14.84
CA LEU A 430 44.19 -25.24 -16.18
C LEU A 430 45.68 -24.87 -16.38
N LEU A 431 46.13 -23.75 -15.82
CA LEU A 431 47.53 -23.33 -15.86
C LEU A 431 48.45 -24.18 -14.97
N GLU A 432 47.95 -24.70 -13.85
CA GLU A 432 48.70 -25.63 -12.98
C GLU A 432 48.74 -27.06 -13.53
N SER A 433 47.73 -27.46 -14.30
CA SER A 433 47.62 -28.81 -14.87
C SER A 433 48.80 -29.16 -15.79
N LYS A 434 49.46 -30.31 -15.61
CA LYS A 434 50.62 -30.71 -16.45
C LYS A 434 50.30 -30.75 -17.96
N TYR A 435 49.09 -31.14 -18.32
CA TYR A 435 48.64 -31.26 -19.70
C TYR A 435 47.21 -30.73 -19.85
N VAL A 436 46.93 -29.95 -20.89
CA VAL A 436 45.57 -29.47 -21.20
C VAL A 436 45.19 -30.02 -22.57
N ARG A 437 44.12 -30.83 -22.62
CA ARG A 437 43.59 -31.34 -23.88
C ARG A 437 42.37 -30.52 -24.27
N VAL A 438 42.47 -29.83 -25.41
CA VAL A 438 41.35 -29.09 -26.00
C VAL A 438 40.77 -29.93 -27.13
N GLU A 439 39.47 -30.21 -27.11
CA GLU A 439 38.80 -30.97 -28.17
C GLU A 439 38.52 -30.11 -29.41
N SER A 440 38.17 -28.84 -29.21
CA SER A 440 37.94 -27.87 -30.27
C SER A 440 38.59 -26.54 -29.93
N GLN A 441 39.70 -26.22 -30.59
CA GLN A 441 40.45 -24.99 -30.39
C GLN A 441 39.59 -23.75 -30.65
N LYS A 442 38.77 -23.80 -31.71
CA LYS A 442 37.85 -22.70 -32.09
C LYS A 442 36.85 -22.39 -30.97
N VAL A 443 36.23 -23.41 -30.38
CA VAL A 443 35.25 -23.24 -29.30
C VAL A 443 35.92 -22.69 -28.04
N PHE A 444 37.14 -23.15 -27.75
CA PHE A 444 37.90 -22.67 -26.61
C PHE A 444 38.34 -21.21 -26.78
N GLU A 445 38.83 -20.83 -27.96
CA GLU A 445 39.17 -19.43 -28.27
C GLU A 445 37.93 -18.53 -28.17
N GLN A 446 36.79 -18.98 -28.69
CA GLN A 446 35.52 -18.26 -28.57
C GLN A 446 35.13 -18.07 -27.09
N LEU A 447 35.27 -19.09 -26.25
CA LEU A 447 35.03 -18.95 -24.81
C LEU A 447 35.92 -17.87 -24.18
N LEU A 448 37.22 -17.85 -24.52
CA LEU A 448 38.14 -16.85 -23.99
C LEU A 448 37.79 -15.43 -24.45
N GLU A 449 37.34 -15.28 -25.70
CA GLU A 449 36.86 -14.01 -26.24
C GLU A 449 35.56 -13.54 -25.57
N GLU A 450 34.60 -14.43 -25.35
CA GLU A 450 33.36 -14.11 -24.63
C GLU A 450 33.66 -13.67 -23.20
N VAL A 451 34.59 -14.35 -22.51
CA VAL A 451 35.02 -13.94 -21.16
C VAL A 451 35.68 -12.56 -21.18
N GLN A 452 36.56 -12.28 -22.14
CA GLN A 452 37.18 -10.95 -22.28
C GLN A 452 36.16 -9.86 -22.61
N ARG A 453 35.11 -10.18 -23.37
CA ARG A 453 34.02 -9.24 -23.68
C ARG A 453 33.11 -8.99 -22.48
N ALA A 454 32.82 -10.03 -21.69
CA ALA A 454 31.99 -9.94 -20.48
C ALA A 454 32.70 -9.17 -19.35
N PHE A 455 34.03 -9.23 -19.30
CA PHE A 455 34.86 -8.55 -18.31
C PHE A 455 35.90 -7.64 -19.00
N PRO A 456 35.47 -6.53 -19.63
CA PRO A 456 36.36 -5.66 -20.36
C PRO A 456 37.35 -4.96 -19.42
N TYR A 457 38.54 -4.69 -19.96
CA TYR A 457 39.53 -3.79 -19.37
C TYR A 457 39.71 -2.64 -20.35
N SER A 458 39.06 -1.52 -20.05
CA SER A 458 39.08 -0.32 -20.90
C SER A 458 39.68 0.88 -20.17
N ASP A 459 39.47 1.00 -18.85
CA ASP A 459 39.90 2.16 -18.04
C ASP A 459 40.48 1.77 -16.67
N ALA A 460 41.13 2.71 -15.97
CA ALA A 460 41.74 2.52 -14.64
C ALA A 460 40.74 2.09 -13.53
N GLU A 461 39.44 2.27 -13.74
CA GLU A 461 38.35 1.80 -12.86
C GLU A 461 37.98 0.32 -13.07
N SER A 462 38.43 -0.31 -14.16
CA SER A 462 38.29 -1.76 -14.35
C SER A 462 39.18 -2.46 -13.32
N GLY A 463 38.59 -2.93 -12.23
CA GLY A 463 39.30 -3.41 -11.04
C GLY A 463 40.42 -4.42 -11.33
N THR A 464 41.42 -4.45 -10.45
CA THR A 464 42.61 -5.34 -10.49
C THR A 464 42.29 -6.81 -10.81
N ALA A 465 41.11 -7.29 -10.44
CA ALA A 465 40.64 -8.63 -10.74
C ALA A 465 40.39 -8.90 -12.25
N ASN A 466 39.86 -7.94 -13.01
CA ASN A 466 39.65 -8.09 -14.46
C ASN A 466 40.99 -8.12 -15.22
N LEU A 467 41.96 -7.32 -14.75
CA LEU A 467 43.33 -7.34 -15.25
C LEU A 467 43.97 -8.72 -15.03
N ALA A 468 43.89 -9.24 -13.80
CA ALA A 468 44.40 -10.58 -13.47
C ALA A 468 43.75 -11.67 -14.32
N LEU A 469 42.44 -11.60 -14.54
CA LEU A 469 41.72 -12.53 -15.41
C LEU A 469 42.24 -12.48 -16.86
N LYS A 470 42.50 -11.28 -17.39
CA LYS A 470 43.08 -11.10 -18.73
C LYS A 470 44.49 -11.67 -18.85
N GLU A 471 45.32 -11.49 -17.83
CA GLU A 471 46.67 -12.07 -17.76
C GLU A 471 46.64 -13.60 -17.72
N LEU A 472 45.71 -14.19 -16.96
CA LEU A 472 45.48 -15.64 -16.92
C LEU A 472 45.07 -16.18 -18.29
N ILE A 473 44.13 -15.52 -18.98
CA ILE A 473 43.71 -15.89 -20.34
C ILE A 473 44.90 -15.85 -21.31
N THR A 474 45.72 -14.80 -21.24
CA THR A 474 46.91 -14.65 -22.10
C THR A 474 47.92 -15.76 -21.85
N SER A 475 48.17 -16.08 -20.58
CA SER A 475 49.06 -17.16 -20.16
C SER A 475 48.56 -18.53 -20.62
N LEU A 476 47.24 -18.74 -20.59
CA LEU A 476 46.60 -20.00 -20.99
C LEU A 476 46.69 -20.22 -22.50
N LYS A 477 46.47 -19.17 -23.30
CA LYS A 477 46.68 -19.18 -24.76
C LYS A 477 48.11 -19.61 -25.11
N GLU A 478 49.10 -19.03 -24.44
CA GLU A 478 50.51 -19.34 -24.70
C GLU A 478 50.88 -20.77 -24.27
N LYS A 479 50.35 -21.26 -23.14
CA LYS A 479 50.57 -22.64 -22.69
C LYS A 479 50.04 -23.67 -23.69
N ILE A 480 48.83 -23.48 -24.21
CA ILE A 480 48.22 -24.39 -25.19
C ILE A 480 49.03 -24.38 -26.48
N ARG A 481 49.41 -23.20 -26.98
CA ARG A 481 50.27 -23.04 -28.18
C ARG A 481 51.62 -23.77 -28.04
N ARG A 482 52.24 -23.74 -26.85
CA ARG A 482 53.48 -24.46 -26.55
C ARG A 482 53.31 -25.98 -26.50
N GLN A 483 52.15 -26.47 -26.05
CA GLN A 483 51.86 -27.90 -26.01
C GLN A 483 51.60 -28.48 -27.40
N GLU A 484 50.96 -27.71 -28.29
CA GLU A 484 50.74 -28.11 -29.68
C GLU A 484 52.04 -28.17 -30.49
N THR A 485 52.91 -27.17 -30.34
CA THR A 485 54.23 -27.15 -30.99
C THR A 485 55.13 -28.31 -30.53
N ARG A 486 55.06 -28.71 -29.26
CA ARG A 486 55.77 -29.91 -28.75
C ARG A 486 55.19 -31.23 -29.27
N LYS A 487 53.87 -31.34 -29.45
CA LYS A 487 53.22 -32.50 -30.08
C LYS A 487 53.61 -32.65 -31.56
N LEU A 488 53.67 -31.55 -32.29
CA LEU A 488 54.06 -31.54 -33.71
C LEU A 488 55.53 -31.93 -33.90
N ASN A 489 56.43 -31.48 -33.02
CA ASN A 489 57.84 -31.82 -33.08
C ASN A 489 58.16 -33.24 -32.55
N GLY A 490 57.33 -33.80 -31.66
CA GLY A 490 57.50 -35.16 -31.13
C GLY A 490 57.00 -36.28 -32.05
N ASN A 491 56.11 -35.98 -33.00
CA ASN A 491 55.64 -36.93 -34.02
C ASN A 491 56.52 -36.95 -35.29
N ALA A 492 57.62 -36.19 -35.31
CA ALA A 492 58.56 -36.08 -36.43
C ALA A 492 59.90 -36.79 -36.18
N SER A 493 60.01 -37.65 -35.16
CA SER A 493 61.16 -38.52 -34.90
C SER A 493 60.84 -39.98 -35.09
#